data_AF-A0A6M1U4B5-F1
#
_entry.id   AF-A0A6M1U4B5-F1
#
_cell.length_a   1.000
_cell.length_b   1.000
_cell.length_c   1.000
_cell.angle_alpha   90.00
_cell.angle_beta   90.00
_cell.angle_gamma   90.00
#
_symmetry.space_group_name_H-M   'P 1'
#
loop_
_entity.id
_entity.type
_entity.pdbx_description
1 polymer ?
#
loop_
_entity_poly.entity_id
_entity_poly.type
_entity_poly.pdbx_seq_one_letter_code
_entity_poly.pdbx_strand_id
1 'polypeptide(L)'
;MLKHRGFPGRLPGTDFQFTIRRENRKEGPAKIVRRERYRDRKHADRMADQGFMAALWAQFGEEPFERGNLDAGRLSWLFGREVVPAEDPFDPCSYEALLRIDVKRAEASFPEVFAKDAPDFGFDDDFDDWDGDD
;
A
#
# COMPACT_ATOMS: atom_id res chain seq x y z
N MET A 1 -5.03 2.23 -15.62
CA MET A 1 -4.43 2.26 -14.28
C MET A 1 -2.97 1.93 -14.39
N LEU A 2 -2.13 2.78 -13.80
CA LEU A 2 -0.70 2.55 -13.68
C LEU A 2 -0.42 1.22 -12.95
N LYS A 3 0.61 0.51 -13.39
CA LYS A 3 1.13 -0.69 -12.75
C LYS A 3 2.48 -0.35 -12.11
N HIS A 4 2.50 -0.28 -10.78
CA HIS A 4 3.73 -0.03 -10.02
C HIS A 4 4.66 -1.23 -10.13
N ARG A 5 5.67 -1.13 -10.99
CA ARG A 5 6.71 -2.17 -11.13
C ARG A 5 7.59 -2.20 -9.88
N GLY A 6 7.91 -3.40 -9.40
CA GLY A 6 8.66 -3.61 -8.16
C GLY A 6 7.80 -3.56 -6.89
N PHE A 7 6.54 -3.12 -6.98
CA PHE A 7 5.66 -3.12 -5.82
C PHE A 7 5.11 -4.52 -5.54
N PRO A 8 5.23 -5.05 -4.31
CA PRO A 8 4.81 -6.41 -3.97
C PRO A 8 3.31 -6.60 -4.20
N GLY A 9 2.94 -7.75 -4.76
CA GLY A 9 1.54 -8.06 -5.07
C GLY A 9 0.68 -8.31 -3.82
N ARG A 10 1.30 -8.80 -2.75
CA ARG A 10 0.68 -9.24 -1.49
C ARG A 10 1.72 -9.23 -0.36
N LEU A 11 1.26 -9.41 0.87
CA LEU A 11 2.15 -9.77 1.98
C LEU A 11 2.55 -11.26 1.85
N PRO A 12 3.85 -11.59 1.76
CA PRO A 12 4.32 -12.98 1.64
C PRO A 12 3.76 -13.91 2.72
N GLY A 13 3.49 -15.16 2.33
CA GLY A 13 2.90 -16.17 3.22
C GLY A 13 1.44 -15.93 3.62
N THR A 14 0.76 -14.94 3.03
CA THR A 14 -0.64 -14.62 3.36
C THR A 14 -1.51 -14.35 2.12
N ASP A 15 -2.82 -14.24 2.33
CA ASP A 15 -3.79 -13.85 1.30
C ASP A 15 -3.97 -12.33 1.18
N PHE A 16 -3.27 -11.52 1.99
CA PHE A 16 -3.43 -10.07 1.98
C PHE A 16 -2.84 -9.44 0.71
N GLN A 17 -3.71 -9.18 -0.26
CA GLN A 17 -3.33 -8.50 -1.51
C GLN A 17 -3.05 -7.03 -1.28
N PHE A 18 -2.00 -6.53 -1.93
CA PHE A 18 -1.59 -5.14 -1.91
C PHE A 18 -1.87 -4.43 -3.24
N THR A 19 -1.96 -5.19 -4.33
CA THR A 19 -2.32 -4.65 -5.65
C THR A 19 -3.45 -5.42 -6.31
N ILE A 20 -4.12 -4.76 -7.26
CA ILE A 20 -5.13 -5.35 -8.13
C ILE A 20 -4.54 -5.73 -9.48
N ARG A 21 -4.86 -6.95 -9.93
CA ARG A 21 -4.35 -7.50 -11.21
C ARG A 21 -5.00 -6.86 -12.43
N ARG A 22 -6.24 -6.41 -12.34
CA ARG A 22 -7.00 -5.80 -13.44
C ARG A 22 -7.84 -4.64 -12.94
N GLU A 23 -8.09 -3.69 -13.83
CA GLU A 23 -9.04 -2.60 -13.59
C GLU A 23 -10.46 -3.14 -13.50
N ASN A 24 -11.24 -2.59 -12.57
CA ASN A 24 -12.68 -2.77 -12.56
C ASN A 24 -13.31 -1.85 -13.63
N ARG A 25 -13.61 -2.42 -14.80
CA ARG A 25 -14.25 -1.71 -15.93
C ARG A 25 -15.75 -1.52 -15.77
N LYS A 26 -16.39 -2.22 -14.83
CA LYS A 26 -17.85 -2.20 -14.67
C LYS A 26 -18.30 -1.10 -13.72
N GLU A 27 -17.68 -1.03 -12.55
CA GLU A 27 -18.07 -0.10 -11.48
C GLU A 27 -17.03 1.01 -11.28
N GLY A 28 -15.90 0.93 -11.99
CA GLY A 28 -14.77 1.84 -11.80
C GLY A 28 -13.91 1.47 -10.58
N PRO A 29 -12.91 2.30 -10.26
CA PRO A 29 -12.03 2.09 -9.11
C PRO A 29 -12.83 2.05 -7.81
N ALA A 30 -12.54 1.06 -6.95
CA ALA A 30 -13.13 1.01 -5.62
C ALA A 30 -12.81 2.28 -4.83
N LYS A 31 -13.80 2.82 -4.13
CA LYS A 31 -13.64 4.08 -3.38
C LYS A 31 -12.66 3.91 -2.22
N ILE A 32 -11.66 4.80 -2.15
CA ILE A 32 -10.80 4.92 -0.96
C ILE A 32 -11.61 5.61 0.14
N VAL A 33 -11.69 4.97 1.30
CA VAL A 33 -12.41 5.50 2.47
C VAL A 33 -11.51 5.46 3.69
N ARG A 34 -11.57 6.48 4.54
CA ARG A 34 -10.87 6.45 5.83
C ARG A 34 -11.56 5.43 6.74
N ARG A 35 -10.82 4.41 7.18
CA ARG A 35 -11.31 3.41 8.16
C ARG A 35 -10.85 3.74 9.57
N GLU A 36 -11.60 3.33 10.58
CA GLU A 36 -11.19 3.49 11.98
C GLU A 36 -10.36 2.27 12.45
N ARG A 37 -9.28 2.49 13.19
CA ARG A 37 -8.41 1.41 13.69
C ARG A 37 -8.62 1.26 15.20
N TYR A 38 -9.43 0.28 15.59
CA TYR A 38 -9.68 -0.06 16.99
C TYR A 38 -8.61 -0.99 17.56
N ARG A 39 -8.43 -0.97 18.88
CA ARG A 39 -7.37 -1.67 19.61
C ARG A 39 -7.45 -3.20 19.49
N ASP A 40 -8.64 -3.74 19.31
CA ASP A 40 -8.97 -5.17 19.22
C ASP A 40 -8.76 -5.77 17.83
N ARG A 41 -8.21 -4.99 16.89
CA ARG A 41 -7.92 -5.49 15.55
C ARG A 41 -7.00 -6.71 15.58
N LYS A 42 -7.35 -7.71 14.75
CA LYS A 42 -6.61 -8.96 14.64
C LYS A 42 -5.15 -8.68 14.31
N HIS A 43 -4.25 -9.48 14.90
CA HIS A 43 -2.82 -9.35 14.67
C HIS A 43 -2.44 -9.43 13.19
N ALA A 44 -3.02 -10.39 12.45
CA ALA A 44 -2.80 -10.56 11.01
C ALA A 44 -3.14 -9.30 10.20
N ASP A 45 -4.26 -8.64 10.49
CA ASP A 45 -4.62 -7.40 9.79
C ASP A 45 -3.62 -6.27 10.11
N ARG A 46 -3.14 -6.20 11.37
CA ARG A 46 -2.15 -5.18 11.76
C ARG A 46 -0.81 -5.40 11.04
N MET A 47 -0.37 -6.65 10.92
CA MET A 47 0.80 -7.03 10.13
C MET A 47 0.62 -6.65 8.65
N ALA A 48 -0.57 -6.84 8.08
CA ALA A 48 -0.86 -6.43 6.71
C ALA A 48 -0.78 -4.92 6.51
N ASP A 49 -1.27 -4.12 7.47
CA ASP A 49 -1.16 -2.67 7.40
C ASP A 49 0.31 -2.21 7.50
N GLN A 50 1.09 -2.84 8.38
CA GLN A 50 2.51 -2.54 8.56
C GLN A 50 3.33 -2.91 7.31
N GLY A 51 3.13 -4.13 6.77
CA GLY A 51 3.81 -4.56 5.55
C GLY A 51 3.43 -3.72 4.34
N PHE A 52 2.15 -3.31 4.24
CA PHE A 52 1.74 -2.41 3.16
C PHE A 52 2.39 -1.03 3.30
N MET A 53 2.52 -0.51 4.52
CA MET A 53 3.25 0.73 4.78
C MET A 53 4.73 0.62 4.40
N ALA A 54 5.38 -0.50 4.73
CA ALA A 54 6.76 -0.77 4.34
C ALA A 54 6.94 -0.80 2.82
N ALA A 55 6.04 -1.47 2.10
CA ALA A 55 6.06 -1.51 0.64
C ALA A 55 5.88 -0.11 0.02
N LEU A 56 4.94 0.69 0.54
CA LEU A 56 4.75 2.07 0.10
C LEU A 56 5.99 2.93 0.34
N TRP A 57 6.60 2.83 1.52
CA TRP A 57 7.80 3.59 1.87
C TRP A 57 8.98 3.21 0.98
N ALA A 58 9.23 1.91 0.79
CA ALA A 58 10.31 1.43 -0.06
C ALA A 58 10.16 1.87 -1.53
N GLN A 59 8.93 1.91 -2.05
CA GLN A 59 8.66 2.25 -3.45
C GLN A 59 8.64 3.77 -3.71
N PHE A 60 8.01 4.54 -2.82
CA PHE A 60 7.67 5.94 -3.10
C PHE A 60 8.37 6.94 -2.17
N GLY A 61 8.79 6.52 -0.97
CA GLY A 61 9.35 7.41 0.03
C GLY A 61 8.41 8.58 0.35
N GLU A 62 8.93 9.81 0.29
CA GLU A 62 8.14 11.02 0.56
C GLU A 62 7.42 11.58 -0.69
N GLU A 63 7.73 11.05 -1.87
CA GLU A 63 7.26 11.60 -3.13
C GLU A 63 5.77 11.29 -3.35
N PRO A 64 5.02 12.20 -3.98
CA PRO A 64 3.67 11.90 -4.46
C PRO A 64 3.67 10.74 -5.47
N PHE A 65 2.65 9.90 -5.40
CA PHE A 65 2.46 8.77 -6.30
C PHE A 65 0.99 8.62 -6.72
N GLU A 66 0.77 8.14 -7.94
CA GLU A 66 -0.56 7.76 -8.40
C GLU A 66 -1.04 6.50 -7.67
N ARG A 67 -2.33 6.45 -7.33
CA ARG A 67 -2.97 5.23 -6.80
C ARG A 67 -2.67 4.01 -7.67
N GLY A 68 -2.79 4.12 -8.98
CA GLY A 68 -2.50 3.04 -9.93
C GLY A 68 -3.22 1.73 -9.60
N ASN A 69 -2.45 0.66 -9.48
CA ASN A 69 -2.93 -0.68 -9.14
C ASN A 69 -2.93 -0.99 -7.65
N LEU A 70 -2.68 -0.03 -6.75
CA LEU A 70 -2.74 -0.26 -5.32
C LEU A 70 -4.17 -0.62 -4.89
N ASP A 71 -4.29 -1.63 -4.03
CA ASP A 71 -5.58 -2.09 -3.53
C ASP A 71 -6.23 -1.01 -2.65
N ALA A 72 -7.43 -0.56 -3.04
CA ALA A 72 -8.16 0.44 -2.27
C ALA A 72 -8.58 -0.08 -0.89
N GLY A 73 -8.80 -1.38 -0.74
CA GLY A 73 -9.11 -2.00 0.54
C GLY A 73 -7.98 -1.84 1.55
N ARG A 74 -6.73 -2.01 1.10
CA ARG A 74 -5.51 -1.74 1.90
C ARG A 74 -5.26 -0.25 2.09
N LEU A 75 -5.29 0.56 1.02
CA LEU A 75 -5.12 2.02 1.13
C LEU A 75 -6.10 2.64 2.12
N SER A 76 -7.35 2.18 2.16
CA SER A 76 -8.39 2.68 3.08
C SER A 76 -8.03 2.58 4.56
N TRP A 77 -7.12 1.68 4.96
CA TRP A 77 -6.69 1.56 6.36
C TRP A 77 -5.68 2.62 6.77
N LEU A 78 -4.85 3.07 5.83
CA LEU A 78 -3.83 4.10 6.03
C LEU A 78 -4.32 5.51 5.62
N PHE A 79 -5.35 5.56 4.78
CA PHE A 79 -5.84 6.81 4.21
C PHE A 79 -6.43 7.75 5.27
N GLY A 80 -6.06 9.04 5.16
CA GLY A 80 -6.44 10.09 6.10
C GLY A 80 -5.64 10.08 7.41
N ARG A 81 -4.58 9.26 7.48
CA ARG A 81 -3.61 9.26 8.59
C ARG A 81 -2.18 9.24 8.04
N GLU A 82 -1.71 8.08 7.59
CA GLU A 82 -0.34 7.90 7.09
C GLU A 82 -0.25 8.14 5.59
N VAL A 83 -1.34 7.90 4.86
CA VAL A 83 -1.45 8.26 3.45
C VAL A 83 -2.51 9.34 3.30
N VAL A 84 -2.17 10.42 2.61
CA VAL A 84 -3.04 11.58 2.42
C VAL A 84 -3.12 11.96 0.93
N PRO A 85 -4.17 12.68 0.50
CA PRO A 85 -4.21 13.25 -0.84
C PRO A 85 -2.99 14.14 -1.12
N ALA A 86 -2.48 14.04 -2.34
CA ALA A 86 -1.46 14.94 -2.89
C ALA A 86 -2.04 15.89 -3.96
N GLU A 87 -3.35 15.91 -4.14
CA GLU A 87 -4.11 16.76 -5.05
C GLU A 87 -5.37 17.33 -4.37
N ASP A 88 -5.86 18.47 -4.85
CA ASP A 88 -7.12 19.10 -4.42
C ASP A 88 -7.82 19.72 -5.65
N PRO A 89 -9.03 19.25 -6.03
CA PRO A 89 -9.84 18.23 -5.36
C PRO A 89 -9.30 16.80 -5.53
N PHE A 90 -9.46 15.98 -4.50
CA PHE A 90 -9.10 14.56 -4.51
C PHE A 90 -10.27 13.68 -4.94
N ASP A 91 -10.06 12.82 -5.95
CA ASP A 91 -11.05 11.80 -6.36
C ASP A 91 -10.74 10.42 -5.74
N PRO A 92 -11.47 9.98 -4.70
CA PRO A 92 -11.25 8.67 -4.07
C PRO A 92 -11.59 7.48 -4.98
N CYS A 93 -12.24 7.72 -6.12
CA CYS A 93 -12.63 6.73 -7.11
C CYS A 93 -11.83 6.84 -8.41
N SER A 94 -10.67 7.51 -8.42
CA SER A 94 -9.77 7.55 -9.58
C SER A 94 -8.58 6.62 -9.41
N TYR A 95 -8.11 6.00 -10.51
CA TYR A 95 -6.82 5.28 -10.56
C TYR A 95 -5.63 6.23 -10.69
N GLU A 96 -5.86 7.46 -11.14
CA GLU A 96 -4.84 8.50 -11.35
C GLU A 96 -4.74 9.42 -10.14
N ALA A 97 -5.57 9.21 -9.10
CA ALA A 97 -5.56 10.02 -7.90
C ALA A 97 -4.18 10.05 -7.25
N LEU A 98 -3.66 11.25 -7.02
CA LEU A 98 -2.36 11.44 -6.39
C LEU A 98 -2.46 11.35 -4.86
N LEU A 99 -1.59 10.52 -4.30
CA LEU A 99 -1.45 10.25 -2.87
C LEU A 99 -0.01 10.53 -2.45
N ARG A 100 0.22 10.77 -1.16
CA ARG A 100 1.56 10.88 -0.57
C ARG A 100 1.56 10.36 0.85
N ILE A 101 2.74 9.99 1.33
CA ILE A 101 2.94 9.55 2.72
C ILE A 101 3.09 10.80 3.61
N ASP A 102 2.27 10.91 4.66
CA ASP A 102 2.55 11.80 5.78
C ASP A 102 3.58 11.12 6.67
N VAL A 103 4.86 11.38 6.39
CA VAL A 103 6.02 10.73 7.01
C VAL A 103 5.93 10.78 8.53
N LYS A 104 5.60 11.94 9.09
CA LYS A 104 5.51 12.12 10.55
C LYS A 104 4.44 11.20 11.17
N ARG A 105 3.31 11.03 10.49
CA ARG A 105 2.24 10.14 10.94
C ARG A 105 2.58 8.67 10.72
N ALA A 106 3.27 8.35 9.62
CA ALA A 106 3.72 7.01 9.31
C ALA A 106 4.76 6.53 10.33
N GLU A 107 5.79 7.32 10.63
CA GLU A 107 6.81 7.04 11.64
C GLU A 107 6.21 6.84 13.03
N ALA A 108 5.24 7.69 13.41
CA ALA A 108 4.57 7.56 14.71
C ALA A 108 3.68 6.32 14.81
N SER A 109 3.10 5.85 13.69
CA SER A 109 2.15 4.74 13.66
C SER A 109 2.80 3.39 13.41
N PHE A 110 3.93 3.37 12.72
CA PHE A 110 4.67 2.18 12.29
C PHE A 110 6.18 2.39 12.47
N PRO A 111 6.65 2.71 13.69
CA PRO A 111 8.06 3.03 13.91
C PRO A 111 9.02 1.91 13.44
N GLU A 112 8.56 0.66 13.48
CA GLU A 112 9.33 -0.50 13.03
C GLU A 112 9.65 -0.47 11.53
N VAL A 113 8.80 0.17 10.71
CA VAL A 113 9.04 0.30 9.25
C VAL A 113 10.21 1.24 8.94
N PHE A 114 10.45 2.22 9.80
CA PHE A 114 11.47 3.24 9.63
C PHE A 114 12.74 2.97 10.46
N ALA A 115 12.75 1.88 11.22
CA ALA A 115 13.89 1.47 12.02
C ALA A 115 15.03 0.98 11.12
N LYS A 116 16.27 1.08 11.62
CA LYS A 116 17.46 0.60 10.87
C LYS A 116 17.44 -0.92 10.69
N ASP A 117 16.82 -1.62 11.62
CA ASP A 117 16.55 -3.05 11.67
C ASP A 117 15.09 -3.34 11.30
N ALA A 118 14.53 -2.57 10.35
CA ALA A 118 13.17 -2.76 9.89
C ALA A 118 12.90 -4.24 9.54
N PRO A 119 11.72 -4.78 9.88
CA PRO A 119 11.40 -6.16 9.59
C PRO A 119 11.55 -6.43 8.10
N ASP A 120 12.27 -7.50 7.77
CA ASP A 120 12.25 -8.03 6.42
C ASP A 120 10.89 -8.69 6.17
N PHE A 121 10.12 -8.13 5.24
CA PHE A 121 8.82 -8.66 4.86
C PHE A 121 8.91 -9.71 3.74
N GLY A 122 10.12 -10.03 3.26
CA GLY A 122 10.36 -11.01 2.19
C GLY A 122 9.90 -10.51 0.82
N PHE A 123 9.90 -9.19 0.59
CA PHE A 123 9.47 -8.64 -0.70
C PHE A 123 10.48 -8.91 -1.82
N ASP A 124 11.76 -9.09 -1.47
CA ASP A 124 12.84 -9.35 -2.43
C ASP A 124 12.86 -10.83 -2.89
N ASP A 125 12.43 -11.76 -2.04
CA ASP A 125 12.40 -13.21 -2.35
C ASP A 125 11.36 -13.58 -3.43
N ASP A 126 10.33 -12.77 -3.63
CA ASP A 126 9.31 -12.96 -4.67
C ASP A 126 9.84 -12.57 -6.09
N PHE A 127 11.07 -12.04 -6.21
CA PHE A 127 11.65 -11.59 -7.48
C PHE A 127 12.46 -12.67 -8.22
N ASP A 128 12.94 -13.71 -7.52
CA ASP A 128 13.87 -14.72 -8.05
C ASP A 128 13.21 -15.91 -8.80
N ASP A 129 11.88 -15.95 -8.93
CA ASP A 129 11.17 -17.05 -9.63
C ASP A 129 10.86 -16.74 -11.11
N TRP A 130 11.55 -15.77 -11.73
CA TRP A 130 11.34 -15.40 -13.14
C TRP A 130 12.62 -15.38 -13.98
N ASP A 131 13.55 -16.31 -13.73
CA ASP A 131 14.60 -16.70 -14.68
C ASP A 131 14.49 -18.21 -14.98
N GLY A 132 13.67 -18.55 -15.97
CA GLY A 132 13.51 -19.90 -16.54
C GLY A 132 12.16 -19.98 -17.26
N ASP A 133 12.04 -20.10 -18.58
CA ASP A 133 12.82 -20.81 -19.57
C ASP A 133 12.62 -20.09 -20.94
N ASP A 134 13.59 -20.27 -21.84
CA ASP A 134 13.70 -19.78 -23.22
C ASP A 134 12.43 -19.95 -24.09
#